data_AF-A0A4R4N2H8-F1
#
_entry.id   AF-A0A4R4N2H8-F1
#
_cell.length_a   1.000
_cell.length_b   1.000
_cell.length_c   1.000
_cell.angle_alpha   90.00
_cell.angle_beta   90.00
_cell.angle_gamma   90.00
#
_symmetry.space_group_name_H-M   'P 1'
#
loop_
_entity.id
_entity.type
_entity.pdbx_description
1 polymer ?
#
loop_
_entity_poly.entity_id
_entity_poly.type
_entity_poly.pdbx_seq_one_letter_code
_entity_poly.pdbx_strand_id
1 'polypeptide(L)' 'MTSHLRIVRGDASPEEIAALVAVLAARHVGPQPSPARRRQTWRNPARGMRKPVLPGKSAWRMSALP' A
#
# COMPACT_ATOMS: atom_id res chain seq x y z
N MET A 1 -24.28 20.10 9.42
CA MET A 1 -22.83 20.22 9.65
C MET A 1 -22.57 20.01 11.14
N THR A 2 -22.42 18.77 11.58
CA THR A 2 -22.16 18.48 13.01
C THR A 2 -20.70 18.80 13.31
N SER A 3 -20.46 19.85 14.11
CA SER A 3 -19.10 20.12 14.60
C SER A 3 -18.77 19.14 15.71
N HIS A 4 -17.70 18.36 15.55
CA HIS A 4 -17.25 17.38 16.54
C HIS A 4 -16.38 17.99 17.66
N LEU A 5 -16.01 19.27 17.53
CA LEU A 5 -15.22 20.03 18.50
C LEU A 5 -15.66 21.50 18.52
N ARG A 6 -15.64 22.11 19.72
CA ARG A 6 -15.90 23.54 19.91
C ARG A 6 -14.88 24.09 20.90
N ILE A 7 -14.25 25.19 20.54
CA ILE A 7 -13.35 25.93 21.44
C ILE A 7 -14.23 26.71 22.40
N VAL A 8 -14.10 26.43 23.70
CA VAL A 8 -14.85 27.09 24.77
C VAL A 8 -14.02 28.22 25.40
N ARG A 9 -12.70 28.05 25.46
CA ARG A 9 -11.75 28.97 26.07
C ARG A 9 -10.49 29.10 25.19
N GLY A 10 -10.01 30.33 24.99
CA GLY A 10 -8.92 30.64 24.05
C GLY A 10 -7.52 30.63 24.67
N ASP A 11 -7.42 30.55 25.99
CA ASP A 11 -6.19 30.49 26.78
C ASP A 11 -6.02 29.07 27.37
N ALA A 12 -5.70 28.12 26.50
CA ALA A 12 -5.28 26.79 26.95
C ALA A 12 -3.83 26.85 27.43
N SER A 13 -3.55 26.20 28.56
CA SER A 13 -2.16 26.05 29.02
C SER A 13 -1.38 25.12 28.08
N PRO A 14 -0.03 25.21 28.05
CA PRO A 14 0.78 24.30 27.26
C PRO A 14 0.51 22.81 27.58
N GLU A 15 0.23 22.49 28.84
CA GLU A 15 -0.10 21.14 29.30
C GLU A 15 -1.45 20.66 28.76
N GLU A 16 -2.47 21.55 28.73
CA GLU A 16 -3.79 21.23 28.19
C GLU A 16 -3.71 20.95 26.68
N ILE A 17 -2.89 21.72 25.95
CA ILE A 17 -2.62 21.50 24.52
C ILE A 17 -1.94 20.13 24.33
N ALA A 18 -0.93 19.82 25.15
CA ALA A 18 -0.22 18.54 25.08
C ALA A 18 -1.16 17.35 25.34
N ALA A 19 -2.05 17.47 26.33
CA ALA A 19 -3.04 16.43 26.64
C ALA A 19 -4.01 16.20 25.47
N LEU A 20 -4.50 17.27 24.84
CA LEU A 20 -5.39 17.18 23.67
C LEU A 20 -4.71 16.47 22.51
N VAL A 21 -3.46 16.85 22.19
CA VAL A 21 -2.67 16.23 21.12
C VAL A 21 -2.42 14.76 21.42
N ALA A 22 -2.08 14.40 22.67
CA ALA A 22 -1.83 13.02 23.08
C ALA A 22 -3.07 12.13 22.86
N VAL A 23 -4.26 12.60 23.25
CA VAL A 23 -5.51 11.87 23.06
C VAL A 23 -5.85 11.69 21.57
N LEU A 24 -5.70 12.74 20.77
CA LEU A 24 -5.94 12.68 19.33
C LEU A 24 -4.96 11.74 18.64
N ALA A 25 -3.67 11.82 18.99
CA ALA A 25 -2.66 10.91 18.46
C ALA A 25 -2.97 9.45 18.82
N ALA A 26 -3.30 9.18 20.09
CA ALA A 26 -3.65 7.84 20.57
C ALA A 26 -4.86 7.25 19.83
N ARG A 27 -5.88 8.07 19.54
CA ARG A 27 -7.07 7.64 18.77
C ARG A 27 -6.75 7.26 17.33
N HIS A 28 -5.69 7.83 16.75
CA HIS A 28 -5.26 7.55 15.38
C HIS A 28 -4.31 6.34 15.26
N VAL A 29 -3.92 5.67 16.37
CA VAL A 29 -3.05 4.48 16.35
C VAL A 29 -3.84 3.20 16.04
N GLY A 30 -4.65 3.24 14.98
CA GLY A 30 -5.09 2.02 14.32
C GLY A 30 -3.93 1.48 13.47
N PRO A 31 -3.71 0.14 13.37
CA PRO A 31 -2.76 -0.41 12.42
C PRO A 31 -3.13 0.10 11.03
N GLN A 32 -2.29 0.95 10.44
CA GLN A 32 -2.43 1.27 9.03
C GLN A 32 -2.24 -0.03 8.25
N PRO A 33 -3.20 -0.44 7.39
CA PRO A 33 -3.03 -1.63 6.60
C PRO A 33 -1.75 -1.46 5.79
N SER A 34 -0.81 -2.41 5.96
CA SER A 34 0.40 -2.40 5.16
C SER A 34 -0.02 -2.36 3.69
N PRO A 35 0.50 -1.43 2.88
CA PRO A 35 0.13 -1.36 1.48
C PRO A 35 0.43 -2.71 0.84
N ALA A 36 -0.57 -3.30 0.19
CA ALA A 36 -0.43 -4.59 -0.47
C ALA A 36 0.84 -4.56 -1.34
N ARG A 37 1.75 -5.52 -1.13
CA ARG A 37 3.03 -5.53 -1.83
C ARG A 37 2.78 -5.54 -3.33
N ARG A 38 3.06 -4.42 -4.00
CA ARG A 38 2.90 -4.31 -5.45
C ARG A 38 3.75 -5.38 -6.12
N ARG A 39 3.13 -6.22 -6.97
CA ARG A 39 3.90 -7.17 -7.80
C ARG A 39 4.95 -6.37 -8.56
N GLN A 40 6.21 -6.73 -8.35
CA GLN A 40 7.35 -6.12 -9.02
C GLN A 40 7.32 -6.58 -10.48
N THR A 41 6.56 -5.88 -11.33
CA THR A 41 6.34 -6.28 -12.74
C THR A 41 7.63 -6.28 -13.56
N TRP A 42 8.57 -5.39 -13.22
CA TRP A 42 9.87 -5.26 -13.89
C TRP A 42 10.88 -6.31 -13.42
N ARG A 43 11.06 -6.47 -12.11
CA ARG A 43 11.99 -7.46 -11.51
C ARG A 43 11.38 -8.87 -11.39
N ASN A 44 10.39 -9.22 -12.20
CA ASN A 44 9.76 -10.53 -12.13
C ASN A 44 10.71 -11.60 -12.72
N PRO A 45 11.25 -12.54 -11.92
CA PRO A 45 12.21 -13.54 -12.40
C PRO A 45 11.65 -14.43 -13.52
N ALA A 46 10.33 -14.63 -13.54
CA ALA A 46 9.66 -15.42 -14.58
C ALA A 46 9.81 -14.83 -15.99
N ARG A 47 10.18 -13.55 -16.13
CA ARG A 47 10.46 -12.94 -17.44
C ARG A 47 11.80 -13.37 -18.04
N GLY A 48 12.76 -13.82 -17.21
CA GLY A 48 14.04 -14.35 -17.67
C GLY A 48 14.00 -15.85 -17.97
N MET A 49 12.91 -16.54 -17.63
CA MET A 49 12.77 -17.98 -17.83
C MET A 49 12.20 -18.26 -19.23
N ARG A 50 12.75 -19.28 -19.90
CA ARG A 50 12.21 -19.77 -21.17
C ARG A 50 10.76 -20.27 -20.95
N LYS A 51 9.84 -19.85 -21.81
CA LYS A 51 8.47 -20.40 -21.80
C LYS A 51 8.46 -21.84 -22.31
N PRO A 52 7.65 -22.74 -21.72
CA PRO A 52 7.47 -24.09 -22.23
C PRO A 52 6.95 -24.07 -23.68
N VAL A 53 7.43 -25.01 -24.49
CA VAL A 53 6.85 -25.26 -25.81
C VAL A 53 5.57 -26.06 -25.59
N LEU A 54 4.42 -25.47 -25.94
CA LEU A 54 3.14 -26.15 -25.86
C LEU A 54 2.85 -26.88 -27.18
N PRO A 55 2.28 -28.10 -27.14
CA PRO A 55 1.83 -28.79 -28.34
C PRO A 55 0.81 -27.96 -29.11
N GLY A 56 0.95 -27.87 -30.43
CA GLY A 56 0.04 -27.10 -31.27
C GLY A 56 0.40 -27.15 -32.75
N LYS A 57 -0.55 -26.75 -33.61
CA LYS A 57 -0.43 -26.83 -35.08
C LYS A 57 0.79 -26.10 -35.66
N SER A 58 1.38 -25.16 -34.91
CA SER A 58 2.57 -24.40 -35.28
C SER A 58 3.81 -24.73 -34.44
N ALA A 59 3.73 -25.66 -33.48
CA ALA A 59 4.83 -25.95 -32.54
C ALA A 59 6.10 -26.45 -33.23
N TRP A 60 5.96 -27.31 -34.25
CA TRP A 60 7.08 -27.80 -35.08
C TRP A 60 7.74 -26.71 -35.94
N ARG A 61 7.02 -25.63 -36.31
CA ARG A 61 7.63 -24.49 -37.01
C ARG A 61 8.41 -23.58 -36.07
N MET A 62 7.99 -23.53 -34.81
CA MET A 62 8.65 -22.74 -33.76
C MET A 62 9.87 -23.46 -33.15
N SER A 63 10.06 -24.76 -33.39
CA SER A 63 11.21 -25.52 -32.88
C SER A 63 12.51 -25.27 -33.65
N ALA A 64 12.42 -24.72 -34.87
CA ALA A 64 13.54 -24.52 -35.78
C ALA A 64 13.65 -23.06 -36.27
N LEU A 65 13.18 -22.09 -35.48
CA LEU A 65 13.60 -20.69 -35.65
C LEU A 65 15.14 -20.65 -35.71
N PRO A 66 15.76 -19.82 -36.58
CA PRO A 66 17.22 -19.84 -36.78
C PRO A 66 18.00 -19.63 -35.47
#